data_AF-M1W8R6-F1
#
_entry.id   AF-M1W8R6-F1
#
_cell.length_a   1.000
_cell.length_b   1.000
_cell.length_c   1.000
_cell.angle_alpha   90.00
_cell.angle_beta   90.00
_cell.angle_gamma   90.00
#
_symmetry.space_group_name_H-M   'P 1'
#
loop_
_entity.id
_entity.type
_entity.pdbx_description
1 polymer ?
#
loop_
_entity_poly.entity_id
_entity_poly.type
_entity_poly.pdbx_seq_one_letter_code
_entity_poly.pdbx_strand_id
1 'polypeptide(L)'
;MVKFISVVIATLATINPVVQAGDCTPGLDYCGHTLQEHGWQDQGLDGQELYHCESKDNVTPIKYCDYGCHDKGAGRSDTCWEGAAI
;
A
#
# COMPACT_ATOMS: atom_id res chain seq x y z
N MET A 1 -50.52 12.83 -22.75
CA MET A 1 -49.48 11.81 -22.50
C MET A 1 -48.25 12.51 -21.96
N VAL A 2 -48.02 12.46 -20.64
CA VAL A 2 -46.79 12.97 -20.03
C VAL A 2 -45.78 11.82 -19.97
N LYS A 3 -44.61 12.03 -20.57
CA LYS A 3 -43.57 11.02 -20.77
C LYS A 3 -42.58 11.19 -19.62
N PHE A 4 -42.65 10.31 -18.62
CA PHE A 4 -41.77 10.36 -17.45
C PHE A 4 -40.36 9.94 -17.87
N ILE A 5 -39.46 10.91 -17.99
CA ILE A 5 -38.05 10.69 -18.25
C ILE A 5 -37.42 10.25 -16.93
N SER A 6 -37.13 8.95 -16.81
CA SER A 6 -36.38 8.39 -15.68
C SER A 6 -34.96 8.94 -15.68
N VAL A 7 -34.63 9.75 -14.69
CA VAL A 7 -33.26 10.17 -14.38
C VAL A 7 -32.69 9.16 -13.39
N VAL A 8 -31.82 8.27 -13.87
CA VAL A 8 -31.04 7.37 -13.00
C VAL A 8 -29.86 8.18 -12.47
N ILE A 9 -29.93 8.59 -11.21
CA ILE A 9 -28.82 9.25 -10.52
C ILE A 9 -27.85 8.14 -10.12
N ALA A 10 -26.76 7.99 -10.87
CA ALA A 10 -25.66 7.10 -10.50
C ALA A 10 -24.85 7.76 -9.37
N THR A 11 -25.11 7.37 -8.13
CA THR A 11 -24.25 7.72 -7.00
C THR A 11 -22.91 6.99 -7.15
N LEU A 12 -21.88 7.69 -7.62
CA LEU A 12 -20.50 7.23 -7.54
C LEU A 12 -20.11 7.21 -6.06
N ALA A 13 -20.04 6.03 -5.46
CA ALA A 13 -19.38 5.85 -4.18
C ALA A 13 -17.88 6.12 -4.40
N THR A 14 -17.40 7.29 -3.97
CA THR A 14 -15.97 7.51 -3.84
C THR A 14 -15.50 6.59 -2.73
N ILE A 15 -14.79 5.54 -3.11
CA ILE A 15 -14.13 4.64 -2.17
C ILE A 15 -13.04 5.49 -1.51
N ASN A 16 -13.37 6.15 -0.40
CA ASN A 16 -12.37 6.73 0.46
C ASN A 16 -11.54 5.56 0.99
N PRO A 17 -10.22 5.50 0.72
CA PRO A 17 -9.39 4.56 1.44
C PRO A 17 -9.45 4.99 2.90
N VAL A 18 -10.19 4.22 3.69
CA VAL A 18 -10.10 4.31 5.14
C VAL A 18 -8.66 3.91 5.44
N VAL A 19 -7.81 4.90 5.70
CA VAL A 19 -6.49 4.72 6.30
C VAL A 19 -6.77 4.29 7.73
N GLN A 20 -7.06 3.00 7.89
CA GLN A 20 -6.85 2.31 9.15
C GLN A 20 -5.33 2.32 9.34
N ALA A 21 -4.86 3.02 10.37
CA ALA A 21 -3.47 2.98 10.79
C ALA A 21 -3.18 1.53 11.19
N GLY A 22 -2.65 0.75 10.24
CA GLY A 22 -2.60 -0.70 10.34
C GLY A 22 -2.76 -1.41 8.99
N ASP A 23 -3.40 -0.80 8.00
CA ASP A 23 -3.60 -1.43 6.69
C ASP A 23 -2.60 -0.88 5.67
N CYS A 24 -2.04 -1.76 4.84
CA CYS A 24 -1.30 -1.32 3.66
C CYS A 24 -2.29 -0.90 2.54
N THR A 25 -1.87 0.04 1.68
CA THR A 25 -2.68 0.42 0.51
C THR A 25 -2.46 -0.57 -0.63
N PRO A 26 -3.50 -1.28 -1.12
CA PRO A 26 -3.34 -2.25 -2.20
C PRO A 26 -2.71 -1.63 -3.45
N GLY A 27 -1.72 -2.32 -4.01
CA GLY A 27 -0.97 -1.88 -5.18
C GLY A 27 0.22 -0.96 -4.89
N LEU A 28 0.50 -0.65 -3.62
CA LEU A 28 1.74 0.03 -3.20
C LEU A 28 2.73 -0.96 -2.61
N ASP A 29 4.01 -0.59 -2.69
CA ASP A 29 5.11 -1.33 -2.06
C ASP A 29 5.51 -0.63 -0.76
N TYR A 30 5.84 -1.39 0.26
CA TYR A 30 6.22 -0.89 1.58
C TYR A 30 7.50 -1.56 2.06
N CYS A 31 8.37 -0.79 2.70
CA CYS A 31 9.48 -1.34 3.45
C CYS A 31 8.95 -2.15 4.64
N GLY A 32 9.61 -3.28 4.94
CA GLY A 32 9.23 -4.11 6.08
C GLY A 32 9.28 -3.35 7.40
N HIS A 33 10.25 -2.46 7.60
CA HIS A 33 10.31 -1.63 8.82
C HIS A 33 9.12 -0.65 8.90
N THR A 34 8.71 -0.05 7.77
CA THR A 34 7.50 0.79 7.71
C THR A 34 6.27 0.00 8.13
N LEU A 35 6.10 -1.22 7.62
CA LEU A 35 4.96 -2.09 8.00
C LEU A 35 5.01 -2.46 9.49
N GLN A 36 6.19 -2.81 10.02
CA GLN A 36 6.37 -3.14 11.44
C GLN A 36 6.00 -1.96 12.34
N GLU A 37 6.43 -0.73 12.01
CA GLU A 37 6.07 0.49 12.73
C GLU A 37 4.55 0.75 12.75
N HIS A 38 3.83 0.23 11.76
CA HIS A 38 2.38 0.34 11.63
C HIS A 38 1.64 -0.91 12.13
N GLY A 39 2.27 -1.77 12.94
CA GLY A 39 1.60 -2.86 13.65
C GLY A 39 1.74 -4.25 13.04
N TRP A 40 2.59 -4.43 12.01
CA TRP A 40 2.82 -5.72 11.35
C TRP A 40 3.96 -6.54 11.99
N GLN A 41 4.43 -6.15 13.18
CA GLN A 41 5.56 -6.78 13.85
C GLN A 41 5.41 -8.29 14.11
N ASP A 42 4.18 -8.79 14.28
CA ASP A 42 3.90 -10.19 14.60
C ASP A 42 3.81 -11.10 13.35
N GLN A 43 3.94 -10.54 12.15
CA GLN A 43 3.83 -11.29 10.90
C GLN A 43 5.16 -11.88 10.41
N GLY A 44 6.26 -11.65 11.14
CA GLY A 44 7.58 -12.17 10.77
C GLY A 44 8.17 -11.51 9.51
N LEU A 45 7.78 -10.26 9.23
CA LEU A 45 8.37 -9.46 8.15
C LEU A 45 9.82 -9.13 8.49
N ASP A 46 10.69 -9.10 7.49
CA ASP A 46 12.06 -8.59 7.60
C ASP A 46 12.06 -7.07 7.38
N GLY A 47 12.67 -6.31 8.30
CA GLY A 47 12.71 -4.85 8.22
C GLY A 47 13.48 -4.30 7.01
N GLN A 48 14.36 -5.12 6.42
CA GLN A 48 15.17 -4.80 5.24
C GLN A 48 14.57 -5.30 3.93
N GLU A 49 13.43 -5.99 3.97
CA GLU A 49 12.76 -6.48 2.78
C GLU A 49 11.68 -5.50 2.28
N LEU A 50 11.48 -5.45 0.96
CA LEU A 50 10.41 -4.70 0.31
C LEU A 50 9.23 -5.64 0.07
N TYR A 51 8.04 -5.18 0.42
CA TYR A 51 6.81 -5.96 0.32
C TYR A 51 5.78 -5.29 -0.59
N HIS A 52 5.07 -6.07 -1.41
CA HIS A 52 3.93 -5.61 -2.20
C HIS A 52 2.65 -5.76 -1.38
N CYS A 53 1.81 -4.73 -1.33
CA CYS A 53 0.50 -4.85 -0.73
C CYS A 53 -0.53 -5.40 -1.72
N GLU A 54 -0.91 -6.66 -1.56
CA GLU A 54 -1.96 -7.31 -2.36
C GLU A 54 -3.36 -6.86 -1.91
N SER A 55 -3.55 -6.74 -0.59
CA SER A 55 -4.79 -6.30 0.04
C SER A 55 -4.50 -5.69 1.41
N LYS A 56 -5.50 -5.04 2.03
CA LYS A 56 -5.38 -4.33 3.32
C LYS A 56 -4.57 -5.08 4.39
N ASP A 57 -4.74 -6.41 4.47
CA ASP A 57 -4.13 -7.28 5.48
C ASP A 57 -3.17 -8.33 4.87
N ASN A 58 -2.79 -8.17 3.59
CA ASN A 58 -1.91 -9.11 2.91
C ASN A 58 -0.80 -8.41 2.15
N VAL A 59 0.42 -8.71 2.55
CA VAL A 59 1.63 -8.30 1.84
C VAL A 59 2.43 -9.53 1.38
N THR A 60 3.10 -9.39 0.25
CA THR A 60 3.97 -10.43 -0.33
C THR A 60 5.40 -9.90 -0.45
N PRO A 61 6.42 -10.67 -0.08
CA PRO A 61 7.81 -10.23 -0.23
C PRO A 61 8.19 -10.08 -1.71
N ILE A 62 8.78 -8.95 -2.07
CA ILE A 62 9.28 -8.66 -3.41
C ILE A 62 10.78 -8.98 -3.48
N LYS A 63 11.58 -8.32 -2.64
CA LYS A 63 13.05 -8.44 -2.62
C LYS A 63 13.66 -7.92 -1.33
N TYR A 64 14.79 -8.51 -0.94
CA TYR A 64 15.66 -7.98 0.10
C TYR A 64 16.39 -6.71 -0.39
N CYS A 65 16.48 -5.67 0.45
CA CYS A 65 17.18 -4.44 0.13
C CYS A 65 18.60 -4.41 0.72
N ASP A 66 19.60 -4.76 -0.09
CA ASP A 66 21.01 -4.88 0.35
C ASP A 66 21.59 -3.61 0.99
N TYR A 67 21.15 -2.43 0.55
CA TYR A 67 21.64 -1.13 1.05
C TYR A 67 20.60 -0.38 1.88
N GLY A 68 19.51 -1.05 2.25
CA GLY A 68 18.39 -0.46 2.98
C GLY A 68 17.20 -0.11 2.09
N CYS A 69 16.06 0.01 2.75
CA CYS A 69 14.79 0.37 2.13
C CYS A 69 14.45 1.83 2.46
N HIS A 70 13.94 2.56 1.47
CA HIS A 70 13.61 3.97 1.58
C HIS A 70 12.10 4.20 1.52
N ASP A 71 11.54 4.65 2.65
CA ASP A 71 10.16 5.12 2.75
C ASP A 71 9.97 6.41 1.94
N LYS A 72 9.09 6.37 0.93
CA LYS A 72 8.78 7.53 0.07
C LYS A 72 7.66 8.41 0.58
N GLY A 73 7.09 8.06 1.73
CA GLY A 73 5.98 8.72 2.38
C GLY A 73 4.61 8.25 1.85
N ALA A 74 3.56 8.70 2.53
CA ALA A 74 2.20 8.25 2.31
C ALA A 74 1.73 8.34 0.84
N GLY A 75 1.12 7.26 0.35
CA GLY A 75 0.54 7.18 -0.99
C GLY A 75 1.56 6.95 -2.11
N ARG A 76 2.80 6.59 -1.78
CA ARG A 76 3.87 6.27 -2.74
C ARG A 76 4.45 4.90 -2.40
N SER A 77 4.85 4.15 -3.43
CA SER A 77 5.59 2.90 -3.22
C SER A 77 6.99 3.20 -2.72
N ASP A 78 7.38 2.48 -1.67
CA ASP A 78 8.72 2.45 -1.15
C ASP A 78 9.68 1.79 -2.13
N THR A 79 10.97 2.03 -1.95
CA THR A 79 11.99 1.45 -2.85
C THR A 79 13.22 1.03 -2.10
N CYS A 80 13.80 -0.11 -2.46
CA CYS A 80 15.16 -0.41 -2.08
C CYS A 80 16.12 0.62 -2.66
N TRP A 81 17.11 1.04 -1.89
CA TRP A 81 18.30 1.64 -2.47
C TRP A 81 19.07 0.56 -3.20
N GLU A 82 18.93 0.55 -4.51
CA GLU A 82 19.90 -0.10 -5.38
C GLU A 82 21.11 0.83 -5.32
N GLY A 83 22.13 0.44 -4.54
CA GLY A 83 23.35 1.23 -4.40
C GLY A 83 23.75 1.74 -5.77
N ALA A 84 23.80 3.06 -5.94
CA ALA A 84 24.18 3.66 -7.21
C ALA A 84 25.47 2.99 -7.64
N ALA A 85 25.44 2.29 -8.78
CA ALA A 85 26.63 1.73 -9.39
C ALA A 85 27.58 2.91 -9.64
N ILE A 86 28.55 3.06 -8.74
CA ILE A 86 29.68 3.99 -8.86
C ILE A 86 30.71 3.41 -9.81
#